data_AF-A0A6L5XWJ2-F1
#
_entry.id   AF-A0A6L5XWJ2-F1
#
_cell.length_a   1.000
_cell.length_b   1.000
_cell.length_c   1.000
_cell.angle_alpha   90.00
_cell.angle_beta   90.00
_cell.angle_gamma   90.00
#
_symmetry.space_group_name_H-M   'P 1'
#
loop_
_entity.id
_entity.type
_entity.pdbx_description
1 polymer ?
#
loop_
_entity_poly.entity_id
_entity_poly.type
_entity_poly.pdbx_seq_one_letter_code
_entity_poly.pdbx_strand_id
1 'polypeptide(L)'
;MVQKHSFLNHHTIEMMKTALPYMNPQAQKSIEVLVKTEELLDTVHVLEQPSELSACNVNKEPFDMEAMLLQMKQVGTKKEQETIDSLLNFMKMQKLLQAYSLFINKKQTTDSNSETKDASGSQDTLMEFLMSQLSPEQKSNFENINLVLNAMNN
;
A
#
# COMPACT_ATOMS: atom_id res chain seq x y z
N MET A 1 23.21 -15.06 22.65
CA MET A 1 24.05 -14.05 23.35
C MET A 1 24.11 -12.84 22.44
N VAL A 2 23.23 -11.86 22.65
CA VAL A 2 23.12 -10.69 21.78
C VAL A 2 24.23 -9.71 22.17
N GLN A 3 25.09 -9.37 21.21
CA GLN A 3 26.18 -8.41 21.42
C GLN A 3 25.60 -7.04 21.78
N LYS A 4 26.01 -6.49 22.92
CA LYS A 4 25.74 -5.10 23.30
C LYS A 4 26.57 -4.22 22.37
N HIS A 5 25.94 -3.63 21.37
CA HIS A 5 26.61 -2.82 20.34
C HIS A 5 26.79 -1.34 20.71
N SER A 6 26.15 -0.85 21.77
CA SER A 6 26.36 0.53 22.25
C SER A 6 27.73 0.68 22.92
N PHE A 7 28.51 1.68 22.49
CA PHE A 7 29.85 1.95 23.03
C PHE A 7 29.81 2.61 24.41
N LEU A 8 28.67 3.20 24.76
CA LEU A 8 28.44 3.92 26.01
C LEU A 8 27.26 3.29 26.79
N ASN A 9 27.22 3.52 28.10
CA ASN A 9 26.06 3.10 28.89
C ASN A 9 24.94 4.13 28.76
N HIS A 10 23.68 3.71 28.83
CA HIS A 10 22.52 4.60 28.77
C HIS A 10 22.64 5.79 29.76
N HIS A 11 23.02 5.50 31.00
CA HIS A 11 23.26 6.53 32.02
C HIS A 11 24.34 7.55 31.62
N THR A 12 25.42 7.12 30.95
CA THR A 12 26.47 8.03 30.49
C THR A 12 25.98 8.96 29.37
N ILE A 13 25.08 8.46 28.51
CA ILE A 13 24.44 9.26 27.46
C ILE A 13 23.53 10.33 28.09
N GLU A 14 22.74 9.98 29.11
CA GLU A 14 21.89 10.95 29.84
C GLU A 14 22.70 12.03 30.56
N MET A 15 23.82 11.64 31.18
CA MET A 15 24.74 12.61 31.78
C MET A 15 25.33 13.56 30.73
N MET A 16 25.76 13.04 29.58
CA MET A 16 26.26 13.86 28.47
C MET A 16 25.19 14.81 27.95
N LYS A 17 23.95 14.33 27.74
CA LYS A 17 22.81 15.15 27.32
C LYS A 17 22.53 16.30 28.28
N THR A 18 22.56 16.02 29.58
CA THR A 18 22.30 17.02 30.63
C THR A 18 23.43 18.05 30.70
N ALA A 19 24.66 17.65 30.38
CA ALA A 19 25.82 18.53 30.38
C ALA A 19 25.90 19.44 29.13
N LEU A 20 25.29 19.07 28.00
CA LEU A 20 25.35 19.79 26.73
C LEU A 20 25.18 21.32 26.82
N PRO A 21 24.20 21.88 27.58
CA PRO A 21 23.97 23.32 27.64
C PRO A 21 25.12 24.09 28.32
N TYR A 22 25.95 23.40 29.10
CA TYR A 22 27.02 23.99 29.89
C TYR A 22 28.40 23.86 29.20
N MET A 23 28.46 23.22 28.03
CA MET A 23 29.70 23.01 27.30
C MET A 23 30.05 24.20 26.39
N ASN A 24 31.32 24.33 26.02
CA ASN A 24 31.71 25.29 24.98
C ASN A 24 31.17 24.86 23.59
N PRO A 25 31.02 25.77 22.62
CA PRO A 25 30.37 25.45 21.34
C PRO A 25 31.05 24.35 20.52
N GLN A 26 32.36 24.17 20.67
CA GLN A 26 33.10 23.12 19.98
C GLN A 26 32.84 21.75 20.60
N ALA A 27 32.94 21.61 21.93
CA ALA A 27 32.64 20.35 22.60
C ALA A 27 31.16 20.00 22.50
N GLN A 28 30.26 20.98 22.55
CA GLN A 28 28.83 20.77 22.37
C GLN A 28 28.52 20.09 21.03
N LYS A 29 29.12 20.57 19.92
CA LYS A 29 28.96 19.92 18.60
C LYS A 29 29.47 18.49 18.59
N SER A 30 30.65 18.25 19.15
CA SER A 30 31.26 16.92 19.19
C SER A 30 30.45 15.92 20.03
N ILE A 31 29.97 16.36 21.21
CA ILE A 31 29.16 15.52 22.09
C ILE A 31 27.75 15.32 21.53
N GLU A 32 27.13 16.31 20.90
CA GLU A 32 25.83 16.17 20.23
C GLU A 32 25.87 15.09 19.13
N VAL A 33 26.93 15.10 18.30
CA VAL A 33 27.13 14.07 17.27
C VAL A 33 27.32 12.70 17.89
N LEU A 34 28.13 12.60 18.95
CA LEU A 34 28.35 11.34 19.67
C LEU A 34 27.05 10.79 20.26
N VAL A 35 26.28 11.62 20.96
CA VAL A 35 24.98 11.25 21.55
C VAL A 35 24.00 10.76 20.48
N LYS A 36 23.86 11.49 19.37
CA LYS A 36 22.98 11.08 18.26
C LYS A 36 23.42 9.77 17.62
N THR A 37 24.72 9.52 17.55
CA THR A 37 25.27 8.28 16.99
C THR A 37 24.90 7.08 17.87
N GLU A 38 24.98 7.22 19.20
CA GLU A 38 24.54 6.18 20.14
C GLU A 38 23.02 5.93 20.07
N GLU A 39 22.21 6.99 20.00
CA GLU A 39 20.75 6.85 19.85
C GLU A 39 20.35 6.14 18.55
N LEU A 40 21.06 6.46 17.45
CA LEU A 40 20.83 5.80 16.18
C LEU A 40 21.21 4.31 16.24
N LEU A 41 22.34 3.99 16.89
CA LEU A 41 22.79 2.61 17.05
C LEU A 41 21.81 1.78 17.90
N ASP A 42 21.25 2.38 18.95
CA ASP A 42 20.20 1.78 19.76
C ASP A 42 18.91 1.55 18.93
N THR A 43 18.53 2.53 18.10
CA THR A 43 17.37 2.40 17.19
C THR A 43 17.56 1.26 16.18
N VAL A 44 18.72 1.18 15.53
CA VAL A 44 19.05 0.09 14.59
C VAL A 44 18.98 -1.26 15.31
N HIS A 45 19.49 -1.34 16.54
CA HIS A 45 19.43 -2.56 17.32
C HIS A 45 17.98 -3.00 17.61
N VAL A 46 17.12 -2.07 18.02
CA VAL A 46 15.69 -2.33 18.26
C VAL A 46 14.99 -2.83 17.00
N LEU A 47 15.37 -2.33 15.83
CA LEU A 47 14.83 -2.76 14.53
C LEU A 47 15.36 -4.13 14.08
N GLU A 48 16.60 -4.48 14.43
CA GLU A 48 17.21 -5.78 14.11
C GLU A 48 16.69 -6.92 14.98
N GLN A 49 16.24 -6.63 16.20
CA GLN A 49 15.63 -7.64 17.05
C GLN A 49 14.33 -8.15 16.39
N PRO A 50 14.17 -9.47 16.18
CA PRO A 50 12.92 -10.01 15.68
C PRO A 50 11.86 -9.64 16.72
N SER A 51 10.95 -8.74 16.36
CA SER A 51 10.03 -8.17 17.33
C SER A 51 9.27 -9.31 18.00
N GLU A 52 9.48 -9.55 19.30
CA GLU A 52 8.70 -10.54 20.07
C GLU A 52 7.21 -10.17 20.07
N LEU A 53 6.89 -8.91 19.74
CA LEU A 53 5.54 -8.41 19.41
C LEU A 53 4.93 -8.97 18.12
N SER A 54 5.73 -9.53 17.21
CA SER A 54 5.22 -10.23 16.01
C SER A 54 4.52 -11.54 16.36
N ALA A 55 4.84 -12.14 17.52
CA ALA A 55 4.20 -13.38 17.99
C ALA A 55 2.82 -13.13 18.64
N CYS A 56 2.56 -11.92 19.14
CA CYS A 56 1.25 -11.51 19.67
C CYS A 56 0.39 -10.79 18.63
N ASN A 57 0.90 -10.50 17.43
CA ASN A 57 0.09 -9.94 16.36
C ASN A 57 -0.63 -11.06 15.59
N VAL A 58 -1.63 -11.66 16.25
CA VAL A 58 -2.60 -12.60 15.66
C VAL A 58 -3.36 -11.96 14.47
N ASN A 59 -3.26 -10.64 14.30
CA ASN A 59 -3.79 -9.92 13.15
C ASN A 59 -2.65 -9.14 12.47
N LYS A 60 -1.79 -9.84 11.72
CA LYS A 60 -0.92 -9.19 10.75
C LYS A 60 -1.82 -8.60 9.66
N GLU A 61 -2.35 -7.40 9.90
CA GLU A 61 -3.03 -6.64 8.85
C GLU A 61 -2.04 -6.55 7.67
N PRO A 62 -2.50 -6.87 6.44
CA PRO A 62 -1.65 -6.78 5.28
C PRO A 62 -1.11 -5.35 5.19
N PHE A 63 0.16 -5.22 4.85
CA PHE A 63 0.78 -3.91 4.64
C PHE A 63 -0.02 -3.12 3.60
N ASP A 64 -0.66 -2.03 4.03
CA ASP A 64 -1.45 -1.18 3.16
C ASP A 64 -0.53 -0.20 2.41
N MET A 65 0.00 -0.70 1.30
CA MET A 65 0.85 0.06 0.39
C MET A 65 0.11 1.26 -0.21
N GLU A 66 -1.22 1.18 -0.42
CA GLU A 66 -2.01 2.27 -0.98
C GLU A 66 -2.11 3.44 0.01
N ALA A 67 -2.41 3.14 1.28
CA ALA A 67 -2.40 4.14 2.35
C ALA A 67 -1.02 4.78 2.53
N MET A 68 0.07 3.98 2.50
CA MET A 68 1.43 4.53 2.61
C MET A 68 1.72 5.53 1.49
N LEU A 69 1.43 5.17 0.24
CA LEU A 69 1.66 6.04 -0.91
C LEU A 69 0.85 7.33 -0.84
N LEU A 70 -0.40 7.26 -0.36
CA LEU A 70 -1.23 8.44 -0.13
C LEU A 70 -0.63 9.38 0.92
N GLN A 71 -0.03 8.84 1.99
CA GLN A 71 0.65 9.67 3.00
C GLN A 71 1.95 10.26 2.46
N MET A 72 2.74 9.49 1.71
CA MET A 72 3.95 10.00 1.04
C MET A 72 3.64 11.12 0.05
N LYS A 73 2.47 11.08 -0.61
CA LYS A 73 2.03 12.13 -1.54
C LYS A 73 1.89 13.49 -0.85
N GLN A 74 1.45 13.53 0.41
CA GLN A 74 1.19 14.79 1.13
C GLN A 74 2.47 15.61 1.39
N VAL A 75 3.61 14.92 1.52
CA VAL A 75 4.92 15.54 1.80
C VAL A 75 5.81 15.64 0.56
N GLY A 76 5.43 15.00 -0.55
CA GLY A 76 6.21 14.95 -1.78
C GLY A 76 6.13 16.25 -2.59
N THR A 77 7.18 16.50 -3.37
CA THR A 77 7.21 17.56 -4.39
C THR A 77 6.26 17.25 -5.55
N LYS A 78 5.91 18.22 -6.40
CA LYS A 78 4.99 18.03 -7.54
C LYS A 78 5.36 16.82 -8.42
N LYS A 79 6.64 16.68 -8.75
CA LYS A 79 7.15 15.57 -9.57
C LYS A 79 7.00 14.21 -8.88
N GLU A 80 7.23 14.16 -7.57
CA GLU A 80 7.08 12.93 -6.78
C GLU A 80 5.60 12.56 -6.62
N GLN A 81 4.71 13.55 -6.46
CA GLN A 81 3.27 13.34 -6.42
C GLN A 81 2.74 12.71 -7.72
N GLU A 82 3.19 13.18 -8.89
CA GLU A 82 2.85 12.58 -10.19
C GLU A 82 3.32 11.12 -10.31
N THR A 83 4.50 10.82 -9.76
CA THR A 83 5.05 9.47 -9.72
C THR A 83 4.20 8.56 -8.83
N ILE A 84 3.81 9.07 -7.66
CA ILE A 84 2.94 8.37 -6.72
C ILE A 84 1.55 8.14 -7.34
N ASP A 85 0.99 9.14 -8.03
CA ASP A 85 -0.30 9.00 -8.72
C ASP A 85 -0.26 7.92 -9.80
N SER A 86 0.85 7.82 -10.53
CA SER A 86 1.07 6.76 -11.52
C SER A 86 1.07 5.38 -10.87
N LEU A 87 1.74 5.23 -9.72
CA LEU A 87 1.76 3.98 -8.96
C LEU A 87 0.39 3.62 -8.40
N LEU A 88 -0.34 4.58 -7.82
CA LEU A 88 -1.71 4.38 -7.33
C LEU A 88 -2.65 3.96 -8.45
N ASN A 89 -2.55 4.58 -9.63
CA ASN A 89 -3.33 4.20 -10.80
C ASN A 89 -3.00 2.79 -11.30
N PHE A 90 -1.72 2.41 -11.27
CA PHE A 90 -1.30 1.03 -11.59
C PHE A 90 -1.90 0.01 -10.60
N MET A 91 -1.91 0.31 -9.29
CA MET A 91 -2.53 -0.56 -8.29
C MET A 91 -4.04 -0.72 -8.52
N LYS A 92 -4.75 0.35 -8.88
CA LYS A 92 -6.17 0.28 -9.24
C LYS A 92 -6.40 -0.59 -10.48
N MET A 93 -5.57 -0.43 -11.51
CA MET A 93 -5.60 -1.25 -12.71
C MET A 93 -5.35 -2.73 -12.38
N GLN A 94 -4.37 -3.03 -11.53
CA GLN A 94 -4.07 -4.39 -11.10
C GLN A 94 -5.28 -5.02 -10.39
N LYS A 95 -5.95 -4.29 -9.48
CA LYS A 95 -7.17 -4.76 -8.81
C LYS A 95 -8.29 -5.05 -9.81
N LEU A 96 -8.48 -4.17 -10.80
CA LEU A 96 -9.47 -4.37 -11.86
C LEU A 96 -9.19 -5.64 -12.69
N LEU A 97 -7.93 -5.86 -13.09
CA LEU A 97 -7.54 -7.06 -13.83
C LEU A 97 -7.70 -8.33 -13.01
N GLN A 98 -7.39 -8.29 -11.71
CA GLN A 98 -7.63 -9.40 -10.80
C GLN A 98 -9.13 -9.71 -10.65
N ALA A 99 -9.97 -8.67 -10.50
CA ALA A 99 -11.41 -8.84 -10.45
C ALA A 99 -11.96 -9.46 -11.75
N TYR A 100 -11.46 -9.02 -12.91
CA TYR A 100 -11.82 -9.57 -14.21
C TYR A 100 -11.42 -11.04 -14.36
N SER A 101 -10.19 -11.41 -13.97
CA SER A 101 -9.74 -12.80 -14.08
C SER A 101 -10.51 -13.74 -13.15
N LEU A 102 -10.85 -13.29 -11.93
CA LEU A 102 -11.72 -14.02 -11.02
C LEU A 102 -13.13 -14.20 -11.59
N PHE A 103 -13.67 -13.15 -12.23
CA PHE A 103 -14.99 -13.21 -12.88
C PHE A 103 -15.04 -14.27 -13.99
N ILE A 104 -14.05 -14.28 -14.89
CA ILE A 104 -13.98 -15.27 -15.98
C ILE A 104 -13.86 -16.69 -15.41
N ASN A 105 -12.96 -16.90 -14.45
CA ASN A 105 -12.75 -18.21 -13.84
C ASN A 105 -14.05 -18.72 -13.19
N LYS A 106 -14.77 -17.87 -12.48
CA LYS A 106 -16.06 -18.20 -11.86
C LYS A 106 -17.12 -18.61 -12.91
N LYS A 107 -17.20 -17.87 -14.02
CA LYS A 107 -18.12 -18.17 -15.11
C LYS A 107 -17.79 -19.51 -15.77
N GLN A 108 -16.52 -19.79 -16.04
CA GLN A 108 -16.05 -21.05 -16.62
C GLN A 108 -16.38 -22.27 -15.74
N THR A 109 -16.27 -22.14 -14.40
CA THR A 109 -16.66 -23.22 -13.47
C THR A 109 -18.17 -23.45 -13.40
N THR A 110 -18.97 -22.43 -13.72
CA THR A 110 -20.45 -22.53 -13.69
C THR A 110 -21.01 -23.16 -14.97
N ASP A 111 -20.34 -22.97 -16.12
CA ASP A 111 -20.76 -23.47 -17.43
C ASP A 111 -20.19 -24.85 -17.82
N SER A 112 -19.57 -25.59 -16.88
CA SER A 112 -19.00 -26.94 -17.13
C SER A 112 -20.05 -28.04 -17.40
N ASN A 113 -21.26 -27.69 -17.84
CA ASN A 113 -22.31 -28.62 -18.29
C ASN A 113 -22.82 -28.36 -19.73
N SER A 114 -22.16 -27.52 -20.53
CA SER A 114 -22.50 -27.38 -21.96
C SER A 114 -21.27 -27.17 -22.83
N GLU A 115 -20.94 -28.19 -23.62
CA GLU A 115 -19.91 -28.15 -24.67
C GLU A 115 -20.35 -27.25 -25.83
N THR A 116 -19.90 -25.99 -25.87
CA THR A 116 -19.72 -25.24 -27.11
C THR A 116 -18.72 -24.11 -26.87
N LYS A 117 -17.52 -24.25 -27.46
CA LYS A 117 -16.46 -23.24 -27.40
C LYS A 117 -16.61 -22.27 -28.57
N ASP A 118 -17.33 -21.17 -28.37
CA ASP A 118 -17.37 -20.07 -29.33
C ASP A 118 -16.51 -18.89 -28.86
N ALA A 119 -15.55 -18.50 -29.69
CA ALA A 119 -14.67 -17.35 -29.48
C ALA A 119 -15.41 -16.00 -29.43
N SER A 120 -16.70 -15.97 -29.78
CA SER A 120 -17.57 -14.78 -29.72
C SER A 120 -17.92 -14.36 -28.29
N GLY A 121 -17.84 -15.28 -27.31
CA GLY A 121 -18.24 -15.00 -25.92
C GLY A 121 -17.27 -14.09 -25.15
N SER A 122 -16.05 -13.85 -25.63
CA SER A 122 -15.04 -13.07 -24.89
C SER A 122 -15.35 -11.57 -24.79
N GLN A 123 -16.08 -11.01 -25.76
CA GLN A 123 -16.49 -9.59 -25.72
C GLN A 123 -17.71 -9.40 -24.83
N ASP A 124 -18.62 -10.37 -24.84
CA ASP A 124 -19.82 -10.38 -24.00
C ASP A 124 -19.46 -10.58 -22.52
N THR A 125 -18.47 -11.42 -22.21
CA THR A 125 -18.00 -11.64 -20.82
C THR A 125 -17.36 -10.39 -20.24
N LEU A 126 -16.63 -9.62 -21.04
CA LEU A 126 -16.07 -8.33 -20.61
C LEU A 126 -17.18 -7.31 -20.36
N MET A 127 -18.18 -7.22 -21.25
CA MET A 127 -19.32 -6.32 -21.07
C MET A 127 -20.12 -6.66 -19.81
N GLU A 128 -20.34 -7.96 -19.56
CA GLU A 128 -21.03 -8.46 -18.37
C GLU A 128 -20.23 -8.15 -17.10
N PHE A 129 -18.90 -8.31 -17.14
CA PHE A 129 -18.03 -7.87 -16.05
C PHE A 129 -18.18 -6.37 -15.81
N LEU A 130 -18.06 -5.53 -16.85
CA LEU A 130 -18.18 -4.08 -16.71
C LEU A 130 -19.55 -3.68 -16.14
N MET A 131 -20.64 -4.30 -16.61
CA MET A 131 -21.98 -4.09 -16.07
C MET A 131 -22.09 -4.49 -14.59
N SER A 132 -21.40 -5.55 -14.18
CA SER A 132 -21.36 -5.97 -12.77
C SER A 132 -20.61 -4.99 -11.87
N GLN A 133 -19.72 -4.16 -12.43
CA GLN A 133 -18.93 -3.16 -11.69
C GLN A 133 -19.62 -1.78 -11.63
N LEU A 134 -20.73 -1.57 -12.33
CA LEU A 134 -21.48 -0.30 -12.31
C LEU A 134 -22.39 -0.20 -11.08
N SER A 135 -22.70 1.04 -10.67
CA SER A 135 -23.72 1.27 -9.65
C SER A 135 -25.13 0.93 -10.18
N PRO A 136 -26.12 0.64 -9.29
CA PRO A 136 -27.48 0.32 -9.72
C PRO A 136 -28.13 1.42 -10.57
N GLU A 137 -27.84 2.69 -10.24
CA GLU A 137 -28.31 3.84 -11.02
C GLU A 137 -27.65 3.93 -12.40
N GLN A 138 -26.34 3.66 -12.48
CA GLN A 138 -25.61 3.63 -13.77
C GLN A 138 -26.12 2.52 -14.68
N LYS A 139 -26.45 1.36 -14.10
CA LYS A 139 -27.01 0.23 -14.82
C LYS A 139 -28.39 0.57 -15.41
N SER A 140 -29.27 1.16 -14.60
CA SER A 140 -30.60 1.58 -15.07
C SER A 140 -30.52 2.63 -16.17
N ASN A 141 -29.63 3.62 -16.04
CA ASN A 141 -29.43 4.63 -17.10
C ASN A 141 -28.94 4.01 -18.41
N PHE A 142 -28.02 3.04 -18.34
CA PHE A 142 -27.54 2.33 -19.52
C PHE A 142 -28.65 1.51 -20.19
N GLU A 143 -29.44 0.78 -19.39
CA GLU A 143 -30.59 0.01 -19.89
C GLU A 143 -31.66 0.92 -20.53
N ASN A 144 -31.96 2.06 -19.90
CA ASN A 144 -32.89 3.05 -20.43
C ASN A 144 -32.42 3.63 -21.76
N ILE A 145 -31.13 3.96 -21.89
CA ILE A 145 -30.54 4.47 -23.14
C ILE A 145 -30.62 3.41 -24.24
N ASN A 146 -30.27 2.15 -23.94
CA ASN A 146 -30.40 1.06 -24.90
C ASN A 146 -31.86 0.82 -25.32
N LEU A 147 -32.81 0.96 -24.40
CA LEU A 147 -34.24 0.83 -24.70
C LEU A 147 -34.72 1.93 -25.65
N VAL A 148 -34.29 3.17 -25.42
CA VAL A 148 -34.60 4.31 -26.33
C VAL A 148 -33.94 4.13 -27.69
N LEU A 149 -32.67 3.73 -27.74
CA LEU A 149 -31.95 3.49 -29.00
C LEU A 149 -32.60 2.37 -29.83
N ASN A 150 -32.99 1.27 -29.18
CA ASN A 150 -33.68 0.16 -29.84
C ASN A 150 -35.09 0.56 -30.31
N ALA A 151 -35.79 1.42 -29.56
CA ALA A 151 -37.10 1.95 -29.97
C ALA A 151 -37.02 2.94 -31.14
N MET A 152 -35.86 3.59 -31.34
CA MET A 152 -35.62 4.49 -32.47
C MET A 152 -35.08 3.78 -33.72
N ASN A 153 -34.64 2.52 -33.60
CA ASN A 153 -34.09 1.70 -34.68
C ASN A 153 -35.11 0.71 -35.29
N ASN A 154 -36.40 0.90 -35.00
CA ASN A 154 -37.54 0.16 -35.55
C ASN A 154 -38.52 1.11 -36.27
#